data_AF-A0A1M2VB66-F1
#
_entry.id   AF-A0A1M2VB66-F1
#
_cell.length_a   1.000
_cell.length_b   1.000
_cell.length_c   1.000
_cell.angle_alpha   90.00
_cell.angle_beta   90.00
_cell.angle_gamma   90.00
#
_symmetry.space_group_name_H-M   'P 1'
#
loop_
_entity.id
_entity.type
_entity.pdbx_description
1 polymer ?
#
loop_
_entity_poly.entity_id
_entity_poly.type
_entity_poly.pdbx_seq_one_letter_code
_entity_poly.pdbx_strand_id
1 'polypeptide(L)' 'MFDEGRNTVLAYPSAFKFQDGNVPLDFQPTAHIFYSQRVMEVPDGVPKWSGHKGQSELLPELTEQEGMMPKYRGRQPTQD' A
#
# COMPACT_ATOMS: atom_id res chain seq x y z
N MET A 1 -0.29 13.87 19.24
CA MET A 1 -1.36 14.45 18.42
C MET A 1 -0.82 14.53 17.00
N PHE A 2 -1.28 13.63 16.12
CA PHE A 2 -0.92 13.68 14.71
C PHE A 2 -1.57 14.93 14.10
N ASP A 3 -0.79 15.78 13.42
CA ASP A 3 -1.24 17.03 12.79
C ASP A 3 -1.87 16.75 11.42
N GLU A 4 -2.86 15.85 11.38
CA GLU A 4 -3.44 15.26 10.16
C GLU A 4 -4.01 16.29 9.17
N GLY A 5 -4.19 17.55 9.56
CA GLY A 5 -4.91 18.53 8.75
C GLY A 5 -4.08 19.59 8.04
N ARG A 6 -2.91 19.99 8.57
CA ARG A 6 -2.29 21.26 8.13
C ARG A 6 -1.28 21.15 6.98
N ASN A 7 -0.68 19.97 6.78
CA ASN A 7 0.29 19.71 5.71
C ASN A 7 0.08 18.34 5.03
N THR A 8 -1.18 17.90 4.93
CA THR A 8 -1.53 16.61 4.32
C THR A 8 -2.20 16.82 2.97
N VAL A 9 -1.72 16.13 1.93
CA VAL A 9 -2.44 16.03 0.65
C VAL A 9 -3.00 14.61 0.54
N LEU A 10 -4.34 14.51 0.49
CA LEU A 10 -5.01 13.28 0.13
C LEU A 10 -5.32 13.32 -1.36
N ALA A 11 -4.73 12.40 -2.12
CA ALA A 11 -4.97 12.30 -3.56
C ALA A 11 -5.55 10.92 -3.90
N TYR A 12 -6.59 10.92 -4.74
CA TYR A 12 -7.18 9.70 -5.25
C TYR A 12 -6.38 9.19 -6.44
N PRO A 13 -6.09 7.88 -6.54
CA PRO A 13 -5.31 7.33 -7.66
C PRO A 13 -5.91 7.69 -9.04
N SER A 14 -7.23 7.72 -9.17
CA SER A 14 -7.93 8.10 -10.41
C SER A 14 -7.74 9.57 -10.82
N ALA A 15 -7.21 10.42 -9.94
CA ALA A 15 -6.92 11.82 -10.25
C ALA A 15 -5.65 11.98 -11.12
N PHE A 16 -4.79 10.96 -11.19
CA PHE A 16 -3.55 11.01 -11.95
C PHE A 16 -3.66 10.25 -13.27
N LYS A 17 -3.14 10.85 -14.34
CA LYS A 17 -2.93 10.19 -15.62
C LYS A 17 -1.44 10.17 -15.91
N PHE A 18 -0.80 9.05 -15.63
CA PHE A 18 0.61 8.88 -15.93
C PHE A 18 0.82 8.52 -17.40
N GLN A 19 1.95 8.95 -17.97
CA GLN A 19 2.33 8.56 -19.32
C GLN A 19 2.46 7.02 -19.37
N ASP A 20 1.96 6.42 -20.45
CA ASP A 20 1.94 4.97 -20.67
C ASP A 20 1.17 4.15 -19.61
N GLY A 21 0.38 4.81 -18.75
CA GLY A 21 -0.41 4.16 -17.70
C GLY A 21 0.40 3.64 -16.51
N ASN A 22 1.72 3.90 -16.48
CA ASN A 22 2.60 3.37 -15.44
C ASN A 22 2.77 4.38 -14.30
N VAL A 23 2.47 3.95 -13.07
CA VAL A 23 2.66 4.78 -11.88
C VAL A 23 4.16 4.88 -11.55
N PRO A 24 4.74 6.09 -11.37
CA PRO A 24 6.13 6.23 -10.97
C PRO A 24 6.42 5.55 -9.64
N LEU A 25 7.64 5.04 -9.48
CA LEU A 25 8.09 4.36 -8.27
C LEU A 25 7.98 5.23 -7.01
N ASP A 26 8.12 6.54 -7.14
CA ASP A 26 8.02 7.48 -6.01
C ASP A 26 6.61 7.53 -5.38
N PHE A 27 5.60 7.04 -6.09
CA PHE A 27 4.23 6.90 -5.59
C PHE A 27 3.97 5.53 -4.93
N GLN A 28 5.00 4.67 -4.80
CA GLN A 28 4.84 3.38 -4.15
C GLN A 28 4.50 3.57 -2.66
N PRO A 29 3.41 2.97 -2.17
CA PRO A 29 3.06 3.06 -0.76
C PRO A 29 4.14 2.40 0.11
N THR A 30 4.39 2.97 1.28
CA THR A 30 5.34 2.42 2.26
C THR A 30 4.66 1.56 3.32
N ALA A 31 3.34 1.71 3.49
CA ALA A 31 2.50 0.94 4.39
C ALA A 31 1.02 1.02 4.00
N HIS A 32 0.26 0.01 4.40
CA HIS A 32 -1.20 -0.02 4.35
C HIS A 32 -1.78 0.17 5.75
N ILE A 33 -2.81 0.99 5.88
CA ILE A 33 -3.55 1.21 7.14
C ILE A 33 -4.97 0.67 7.00
N PHE A 34 -5.55 0.18 8.11
CA PHE A 34 -6.92 -0.34 8.15
C PHE A 34 -7.22 -1.48 7.15
N TYR A 35 -6.22 -2.30 6.83
CA TYR A 35 -6.32 -3.29 5.73
C TYR A 35 -7.26 -4.47 6.02
N SER A 36 -7.61 -4.70 7.30
CA SER A 36 -8.67 -5.66 7.68
C SER A 36 -10.06 -5.25 7.18
N GLN A 37 -10.28 -3.97 6.90
CA GLN A 37 -11.54 -3.42 6.41
C GLN A 37 -11.44 -2.92 4.95
N ARG A 38 -10.48 -3.43 4.20
CA ARG A 38 -10.27 -3.02 2.80
C ARG A 38 -11.48 -3.39 1.93
N VAL A 39 -11.80 -2.50 1.00
CA VAL A 39 -12.81 -2.73 -0.04
C VAL A 39 -12.17 -3.24 -1.34
N MET A 40 -10.86 -3.06 -1.49
CA MET A 40 -10.08 -3.42 -2.67
C MET A 40 -8.76 -4.08 -2.24
N GLU A 41 -8.35 -5.11 -2.96
CA GLU A 41 -7.03 -5.73 -2.84
C GLU A 41 -6.00 -4.96 -3.69
N VAL A 42 -4.79 -4.78 -3.15
CA VAL A 42 -3.70 -4.07 -3.83
C VAL A 42 -2.46 -4.97 -3.86
N PRO A 43 -2.21 -5.72 -4.96
CA PRO A 43 -1.06 -6.64 -5.07
C PRO A 43 0.21 -5.88 -5.43
N ASP A 44 0.73 -5.12 -4.46
CA ASP A 44 1.94 -4.29 -4.59
C ASP A 44 3.19 -4.91 -3.94
N GLY A 45 3.06 -6.07 -3.29
CA GLY A 45 4.12 -6.72 -2.53
C GLY A 45 4.47 -6.01 -1.22
N VAL A 46 3.77 -4.93 -0.86
CA VAL A 46 3.96 -4.24 0.42
C VAL A 46 3.28 -5.06 1.52
N PRO A 47 3.96 -5.30 2.67
CA PRO A 47 3.39 -6.06 3.77
C PRO A 47 2.11 -5.41 4.31
N LYS A 48 1.05 -6.22 4.38
CA LYS A 48 -0.28 -5.79 4.83
C LYS A 48 -0.53 -6.32 6.23
N TRP A 49 -0.99 -5.47 7.12
CA TRP A 49 -1.27 -5.80 8.51
C TRP A 49 -2.76 -5.61 8.78
N SER A 50 -3.37 -6.50 9.57
CA SER A 50 -4.79 -6.37 9.92
C SER A 50 -5.07 -5.14 10.77
N GLY A 51 -4.07 -4.65 11.51
CA GLY A 51 -4.06 -3.40 12.25
C GLY A 51 -2.68 -2.73 12.19
N HIS A 52 -2.06 -2.48 13.35
CA HIS A 52 -0.74 -1.84 13.41
C HIS A 52 0.39 -2.81 13.03
N LYS A 53 1.36 -2.29 12.27
CA LYS A 53 2.58 -3.00 11.87
C LYS A 53 3.33 -3.54 13.07
N GLY A 54 3.69 -4.83 13.04
CA GLY A 54 4.44 -5.50 14.10
C GLY A 54 3.63 -5.86 15.35
N GLN A 55 2.34 -5.52 15.41
CA GLN A 55 1.45 -5.77 16.55
C GLN A 55 0.17 -6.51 16.16
N SER A 56 -0.02 -6.77 14.88
CA SER A 56 -1.22 -7.42 14.35
C SER A 56 -0.85 -8.52 13.37
N GLU A 57 -1.85 -9.22 12.84
CA GLU A 57 -1.63 -10.31 11.91
C GLU A 57 -1.15 -9.78 10.55
N LEU A 58 -0.14 -10.42 9.99
CA LEU A 58 0.28 -10.19 8.61
C LEU A 58 -0.71 -10.87 7.66
N LEU A 59 -1.31 -10.09 6.77
CA LEU A 59 -2.29 -10.57 5.80
C LEU A 59 -1.58 -10.98 4.49
N PRO A 60 -1.89 -12.17 3.93
CA PRO A 60 -1.36 -12.59 2.64
C PRO A 60 -2.00 -11.78 1.50
N GLU A 61 -1.28 -11.68 0.38
CA GLU A 61 -1.90 -11.20 -0.86
C GLU A 61 -2.88 -12.24 -1.38
N LEU A 62 -4.05 -11.80 -1.82
CA LEU A 62 -5.10 -12.70 -2.31
C LEU A 62 -4.97 -13.06 -3.80
N THR A 63 -4.04 -12.45 -4.52
CA THR A 63 -3.86 -12.64 -5.96
C THR A 63 -2.38 -12.57 -6.36
N GLU A 64 -2.02 -13.35 -7.37
CA GLU A 64 -0.69 -13.33 -7.99
C GLU A 64 -0.63 -12.42 -9.23
N GLN A 65 -1.78 -11.85 -9.65
CA GLN A 65 -1.83 -10.95 -10.79
C GLN A 65 -1.06 -9.66 -10.48
N GLU A 66 -0.08 -9.34 -11.33
CA GLU A 66 0.66 -8.09 -11.19
C GLU A 66 -0.28 -6.90 -11.37
N GLY A 67 -0.35 -6.05 -10.34
CA GLY A 67 -1.07 -4.79 -10.41
C GLY A 67 -0.36 -3.76 -11.29
N MET A 68 -0.99 -2.60 -11.45
CA MET A 68 -0.37 -1.45 -12.14
C MET A 68 0.73 -0.78 -11.29
N MET A 69 0.88 -1.20 -10.03
CA MET A 69 1.92 -0.71 -9.14
C MET A 69 3.18 -1.54 -9.30
N PRO A 70 4.37 -0.91 -9.34
CA PRO A 70 5.62 -1.63 -9.31
C PRO A 70 5.73 -2.48 -8.03
N LYS A 71 6.35 -3.65 -8.13
CA LYS A 71 6.58 -4.54 -6.98
C LYS A 71 7.45 -3.87 -5.91
N TYR A 72 7.09 -4.06 -4.65
CA TYR A 72 7.84 -3.57 -3.50
C TYR A 72 9.28 -4.11 -3.51
N ARG A 73 10.26 -3.19 -3.38
CA ARG A 73 11.70 -3.52 -3.32
C ARG A 73 12.28 -3.54 -1.89
N GLY A 74 11.45 -3.37 -0.87
CA GLY A 74 11.91 -3.39 0.52
C GLY A 74 12.02 -4.81 1.10
N ARG A 75 12.58 -4.90 2.32
CA ARG A 75 12.73 -6.17 3.04
C ARG A 75 11.35 -6.70 3.44
N GLN A 76 11.00 -7.89 2.93
CA GLN A 76 9.83 -8.64 3.40
C GLN A 76 9.98 -8.89 4.91
N PRO A 77 8.97 -8.59 5.75
CA PRO A 77 8.99 -8.94 7.15
C PRO A 77 8.94 -10.47 7.25
N THR A 78 9.84 -11.03 8.05
CA THR A 78 9.85 -12.45 8.37
C THR A 78 8.61 -12.77 9.21
N GLN A 79 7.88 -13.83 8.83
CA GLN A 79 6.92 -14.49 9.73
C GLN A 79 7.77 -15.34 10.69
N ASP A 80 8.02 -14.81 11.89
CA ASP A 80 8.58 -15.59 13.01
C ASP A 80 7.46 -16.33 13.76
#